data_AF-A0A662A7H4-F1
#
_entry.id   AF-A0A662A7H4-F1
#
_cell.length_a   1.000
_cell.length_b   1.000
_cell.length_c   1.000
_cell.angle_alpha   90.00
_cell.angle_beta   90.00
_cell.angle_gamma   90.00
#
_symmetry.space_group_name_H-M   'P 1'
#
loop_
_entity.id
_entity.type
_entity.pdbx_description
1 polymer ?
#
loop_
_entity_poly.entity_id
_entity_poly.type
_entity_poly.pdbx_seq_one_letter_code
_entity_poly.pdbx_strand_id
1 'polypeptide(L)'
;MKTKVILLVLISIIISGINLYSCTIFYVVKDNKIYAGNNEDWKDPLTKMWFFPAENSKHGWIKFGFGSGFPQGGMNDQGLFWDATAGPFLEMPISEANKELYPNALMQKVMEECSNIEEAMRVFAKYYCEDQYKAQYLIGDSLGNSVIVEGDNIISIQGNYQILTNFYQSQPELGGYPCWRYEIASDMLSVNFDL
;
A
#
# COMPACT_ATOMS: atom_id res chain seq x y z
N MET A 1 -29.90 34.69 -12.32
CA MET A 1 -30.24 33.34 -11.81
C MET A 1 -29.69 32.24 -12.72
N LYS A 2 -29.99 32.26 -14.02
CA LYS A 2 -29.49 31.26 -15.01
C LYS A 2 -27.97 31.11 -15.07
N THR A 3 -27.21 32.21 -15.07
CA THR A 3 -25.73 32.18 -15.11
C THR A 3 -25.10 31.55 -13.86
N LYS A 4 -25.69 31.75 -12.68
CA LYS A 4 -25.21 31.13 -11.43
C LYS A 4 -25.45 29.62 -11.43
N VAL A 5 -26.58 29.18 -11.99
CA VAL A 5 -26.90 27.75 -12.15
C VAL A 5 -25.95 27.07 -13.14
N ILE A 6 -25.66 27.72 -14.28
CA ILE A 6 -24.69 27.20 -15.27
C ILE A 6 -23.28 27.08 -14.65
N LEU A 7 -22.85 28.07 -13.87
CA LEU A 7 -21.54 28.03 -13.20
C LEU A 7 -21.47 26.91 -12.15
N LEU A 8 -22.53 26.71 -11.36
CA LEU A 8 -22.62 25.60 -10.39
C LEU A 8 -22.58 24.23 -11.07
N VAL A 9 -23.25 24.07 -12.22
CA VAL A 9 -23.23 22.84 -13.00
C VAL A 9 -21.83 22.57 -13.57
N LEU A 10 -21.16 23.60 -14.11
CA LEU A 10 -19.78 23.47 -14.61
C LEU A 10 -18.79 23.11 -13.49
N ILE A 11 -18.91 23.75 -12.31
CA ILE A 11 -18.09 23.42 -11.15
C ILE A 11 -18.34 21.98 -10.69
N SER A 12 -19.60 21.54 -10.62
CA SER A 12 -19.95 20.16 -10.25
C SER A 12 -19.38 19.12 -11.23
N ILE A 13 -19.43 19.41 -12.54
CA ILE A 13 -18.85 18.55 -13.58
C ILE A 13 -17.32 18.47 -13.42
N ILE A 14 -16.66 19.59 -13.15
CA ILE A 14 -15.20 19.63 -12.91
C ILE A 14 -14.83 18.83 -11.65
N ILE A 15 -15.61 18.92 -10.57
CA ILE A 15 -15.36 18.19 -9.32
C ILE A 15 -15.60 16.67 -9.49
N SER A 16 -16.57 16.26 -10.31
CA SER A 16 -16.88 14.85 -10.54
C SER A 16 -15.80 14.07 -11.30
N GLY A 17 -14.82 14.75 -11.90
CA GLY A 17 -13.69 14.13 -12.61
C GLY A 17 -12.54 13.68 -11.70
N ILE A 18 -12.59 13.99 -10.41
CA ILE A 18 -11.53 13.66 -9.46
C ILE A 18 -11.82 12.25 -8.92
N ASN A 19 -11.21 11.22 -9.51
CA ASN A 19 -11.19 9.88 -8.91
C ASN A 19 -10.31 9.93 -7.66
N LEU A 20 -10.94 10.18 -6.51
CA LEU A 20 -10.30 10.15 -5.21
C LEU A 20 -10.30 8.70 -4.71
N TYR A 21 -9.24 7.96 -5.03
CA TYR A 21 -8.92 6.76 -4.26
C TYR A 21 -8.49 7.20 -2.86
N SER A 22 -9.07 6.59 -1.83
CA SER A 22 -8.90 7.06 -0.45
C SER A 22 -8.51 5.96 0.54
N CYS A 23 -7.70 5.00 0.10
CA CYS A 23 -7.15 3.95 0.94
C CYS A 23 -6.14 4.50 1.96
N THR A 24 -6.27 4.08 3.21
CA THR A 24 -5.36 4.39 4.31
C THR A 24 -4.94 3.09 4.94
N ILE A 25 -3.64 2.87 5.08
CA ILE A 25 -3.05 1.68 5.69
C ILE A 25 -2.13 2.17 6.80
N PHE A 26 -2.08 1.44 7.90
CA PHE A 26 -1.13 1.69 8.98
C PHE A 26 -0.54 0.38 9.50
N TYR A 27 0.70 0.49 9.97
CA TYR A 27 1.42 -0.52 10.72
C TYR A 27 1.93 0.11 12.01
N VAL A 28 1.75 -0.56 13.15
CA VAL A 28 2.01 0.00 14.48
C VAL A 28 2.65 -1.06 15.37
N VAL A 29 3.70 -0.67 16.08
CA VAL A 29 4.43 -1.46 17.07
C VAL A 29 4.21 -0.83 18.44
N LYS A 30 3.62 -1.58 19.38
CA LYS A 30 3.44 -1.11 20.76
C LYS A 30 3.32 -2.26 21.74
N ASP A 31 3.98 -2.14 22.89
CA ASP A 31 3.91 -3.10 24.00
C ASP A 31 4.17 -4.55 23.56
N ASN A 32 5.19 -4.77 22.73
CA ASN A 32 5.53 -6.05 22.09
C ASN A 32 4.40 -6.66 21.25
N LYS A 33 3.48 -5.83 20.77
CA LYS A 33 2.42 -6.20 19.85
C LYS A 33 2.52 -5.39 18.57
N ILE A 34 2.07 -6.01 17.50
CA ILE A 34 2.08 -5.43 16.16
C ILE A 34 0.63 -5.40 15.68
N TYR A 35 0.24 -4.25 15.16
CA TYR A 35 -1.09 -4.01 14.62
C TYR A 35 -0.92 -3.50 13.19
N ALA A 36 -1.61 -4.14 12.26
CA ALA A 36 -1.74 -3.64 10.90
C ALA A 36 -3.23 -3.50 10.58
N GLY A 37 -3.57 -2.46 9.82
CA GLY A 37 -4.95 -2.21 9.42
C GLY A 37 -5.02 -1.33 8.20
N ASN A 38 -6.11 -1.47 7.45
CA ASN A 38 -6.35 -0.75 6.22
C ASN A 38 -7.84 -0.47 6.01
N ASN A 39 -8.13 0.54 5.19
CA ASN A 39 -9.41 0.71 4.51
C ASN A 39 -9.20 0.69 2.99
N GLU A 40 -10.09 0.00 2.28
CA GLU A 40 -10.08 -0.04 0.82
C GLU A 40 -11.25 0.72 0.22
N ASP A 41 -10.93 1.82 -0.47
CA ASP A 41 -11.92 2.70 -1.09
C ASP A 41 -11.92 2.48 -2.60
N TRP A 42 -12.73 1.51 -3.02
CA TRP A 42 -12.85 1.08 -4.41
C TRP A 42 -14.31 0.90 -4.84
N LYS A 43 -14.54 0.94 -6.15
CA LYS A 43 -15.89 0.87 -6.75
C LYS A 43 -16.49 -0.53 -6.81
N ASP A 44 -15.70 -1.59 -6.64
CA ASP A 44 -16.20 -2.97 -6.72
C ASP A 44 -16.76 -3.40 -5.35
N PRO A 45 -18.08 -3.62 -5.22
CA PRO A 45 -18.69 -3.99 -3.94
C PRO A 45 -18.51 -5.48 -3.61
N LEU A 46 -17.98 -6.29 -4.54
CA LEU A 46 -17.89 -7.75 -4.38
C LEU A 46 -16.59 -8.15 -3.70
N THR A 47 -16.37 -7.71 -2.47
CA THR A 47 -15.16 -8.08 -1.71
C THR A 47 -15.11 -9.58 -1.43
N LYS A 48 -13.91 -10.16 -1.54
CA LYS A 48 -13.63 -11.57 -1.29
C LYS A 48 -12.38 -11.73 -0.43
N MET A 49 -12.32 -12.84 0.27
CA MET A 49 -11.10 -13.33 0.90
C MET A 49 -10.79 -14.75 0.40
N TRP A 50 -9.50 -15.05 0.24
CA TRP A 50 -9.02 -16.36 -0.18
C TRP A 50 -7.95 -16.85 0.80
N PHE A 51 -7.98 -18.14 1.08
CA PHE A 51 -6.98 -18.83 1.88
C PHE A 51 -6.16 -19.72 0.97
N PHE A 52 -4.86 -19.50 0.97
CA PHE A 52 -3.89 -20.34 0.28
C PHE A 52 -3.16 -21.16 1.34
N PRO A 53 -3.33 -22.49 1.38
CA PRO A 53 -2.61 -23.33 2.33
C PRO A 53 -1.12 -23.34 2.01
N ALA A 54 -0.29 -23.56 3.04
CA ALA A 54 1.14 -23.79 2.85
C ALA A 54 1.36 -25.08 2.04
N GLU A 55 2.11 -24.99 0.95
CA GLU A 55 2.43 -26.12 0.09
C GLU A 55 3.74 -25.90 -0.67
N ASN A 56 4.43 -26.96 -1.07
CA ASN A 56 5.62 -26.87 -1.93
C ASN A 56 6.72 -25.91 -1.41
N SER A 57 6.92 -25.88 -0.08
CA SER A 57 7.84 -24.96 0.62
C SER A 57 7.45 -23.48 0.55
N LYS A 58 6.22 -23.16 0.16
CA LYS A 58 5.64 -21.82 0.22
C LYS A 58 4.83 -21.64 1.50
N HIS A 59 4.85 -20.42 2.01
CA HIS A 59 4.01 -19.99 3.12
C HIS A 59 2.52 -20.02 2.74
N GLY A 60 1.68 -20.42 3.69
CA GLY A 60 0.25 -20.20 3.57
C GLY A 60 -0.06 -18.72 3.77
N TRP A 61 -1.09 -18.21 3.12
CA TRP A 61 -1.47 -16.80 3.29
C TRP A 61 -2.95 -16.54 3.03
N ILE A 62 -3.44 -15.49 3.69
CA ILE A 62 -4.76 -14.93 3.43
C ILE A 62 -4.61 -13.72 2.50
N LYS A 63 -5.49 -13.65 1.49
CA LYS A 63 -5.58 -12.55 0.54
C LYS A 63 -6.95 -11.90 0.64
N PHE A 64 -7.00 -10.58 0.72
CA PHE A 64 -8.20 -9.76 0.59
C PHE A 64 -8.21 -9.07 -0.78
N GLY A 65 -9.40 -8.90 -1.36
CA GLY A 65 -9.54 -8.26 -2.66
C GLY A 65 -10.97 -8.26 -3.18
N PHE A 66 -11.15 -8.17 -4.50
CA PHE A 66 -12.46 -8.01 -5.12
C PHE A 66 -12.91 -9.19 -5.98
N GLY A 67 -14.15 -9.16 -6.47
CA GLY A 67 -14.81 -10.26 -7.17
C GLY A 67 -14.03 -10.76 -8.39
N SER A 68 -13.28 -9.84 -9.02
CA SER A 68 -12.38 -10.04 -10.15
C SER A 68 -11.11 -10.85 -9.84
N GLY A 69 -10.77 -11.02 -8.56
CA GLY A 69 -9.50 -11.60 -8.12
C GLY A 69 -8.39 -10.58 -7.88
N PHE A 70 -8.63 -9.29 -8.15
CA PHE A 70 -7.68 -8.20 -7.90
C PHE A 70 -7.33 -8.12 -6.41
N PRO A 71 -6.05 -8.26 -6.03
CA PRO A 71 -5.61 -8.21 -4.63
C PRO A 71 -5.64 -6.78 -4.09
N GLN A 72 -5.87 -6.63 -2.79
CA GLN A 72 -5.62 -5.38 -2.05
C GLN A 72 -4.50 -5.60 -1.05
N GLY A 73 -4.72 -6.50 -0.09
CA GLY A 73 -3.73 -6.83 0.92
C GLY A 73 -3.85 -8.26 1.42
N GLY A 74 -3.08 -8.58 2.44
CA GLY A 74 -3.05 -9.92 3.02
C GLY A 74 -1.99 -10.09 4.09
N MET A 75 -1.91 -11.30 4.61
CA MET A 75 -0.88 -11.69 5.56
C MET A 75 -0.55 -13.18 5.40
N ASN A 76 0.73 -13.53 5.48
CA ASN A 76 1.14 -14.92 5.48
C ASN A 76 1.22 -15.53 6.88
N ASP A 77 1.42 -16.85 6.94
CA ASP A 77 1.49 -17.63 8.17
C ASP A 77 2.76 -17.39 9.02
N GLN A 78 3.67 -16.53 8.56
CA GLN A 78 4.84 -16.04 9.31
C GLN A 78 4.59 -14.66 9.94
N GLY A 79 3.42 -14.07 9.68
CA GLY A 79 3.06 -12.73 10.17
C GLY A 79 3.61 -11.59 9.31
N LEU A 80 3.96 -11.86 8.05
CA LEU A 80 4.28 -10.82 7.07
C LEU A 80 2.98 -10.27 6.47
N PHE A 81 2.65 -9.03 6.84
CA PHE A 81 1.51 -8.26 6.34
C PHE A 81 1.90 -7.45 5.11
N TRP A 82 0.96 -7.26 4.20
CA TRP A 82 1.08 -6.24 3.16
C TRP A 82 -0.27 -5.66 2.75
N ASP A 83 -0.22 -4.43 2.24
CA ASP A 83 -1.30 -3.83 1.47
C ASP A 83 -0.74 -2.78 0.50
N ALA A 84 -1.55 -2.27 -0.42
CA ALA A 84 -1.16 -1.36 -1.48
C ALA A 84 -2.11 -0.18 -1.64
N THR A 85 -1.57 0.98 -2.02
CA THR A 85 -2.40 2.10 -2.48
C THR A 85 -2.05 2.46 -3.92
N ALA A 86 -3.05 2.92 -4.67
CA ALA A 86 -2.80 3.58 -5.95
C ALA A 86 -2.10 4.93 -5.72
N GLY A 87 -1.19 5.28 -6.63
CA GLY A 87 -0.48 6.55 -6.68
C GLY A 87 -0.43 7.13 -8.09
N PRO A 88 0.09 8.36 -8.25
CA PRO A 88 0.40 8.91 -9.57
C PRO A 88 1.44 8.04 -10.29
N PHE A 89 1.66 8.28 -11.60
CA PHE A 89 2.72 7.56 -12.30
C PHE A 89 4.09 7.93 -11.72
N LEU A 90 4.93 6.92 -11.47
CA LEU A 90 6.28 7.08 -10.93
C LEU A 90 7.29 6.31 -11.79
N GLU A 91 8.27 7.03 -12.34
CA GLU A 91 9.36 6.42 -13.10
C GLU A 91 10.30 5.63 -12.17
N MET A 92 10.87 4.52 -12.68
CA MET A 92 11.76 3.64 -11.93
C MET A 92 13.08 3.35 -12.68
N PRO A 93 13.85 4.38 -13.10
CA PRO A 93 15.03 4.19 -13.94
C PRO A 93 16.10 3.31 -13.28
N ILE A 94 16.21 3.29 -11.94
CA ILE A 94 17.18 2.45 -11.24
C ILE A 94 16.74 0.99 -11.31
N SER A 95 15.45 0.70 -11.07
CA SER A 95 14.92 -0.65 -11.17
C SER A 95 14.95 -1.18 -12.61
N GLU A 96 14.56 -0.37 -13.59
CA GLU A 96 14.64 -0.74 -15.01
C GLU A 96 16.06 -1.09 -15.46
N ALA A 97 17.07 -0.36 -14.95
CA ALA A 97 18.46 -0.58 -15.32
C ALA A 97 19.12 -1.76 -14.58
N ASN A 98 18.71 -2.05 -13.33
CA ASN A 98 19.49 -2.91 -12.43
C ASN A 98 18.73 -4.14 -11.91
N LYS A 99 17.42 -4.25 -12.12
CA LYS A 99 16.59 -5.34 -11.59
C LYS A 99 15.94 -6.15 -12.71
N GLU A 100 15.53 -7.37 -12.39
CA GLU A 100 14.77 -8.23 -13.27
C GLU A 100 13.28 -7.83 -13.23
N LEU A 101 12.64 -7.62 -14.39
CA LEU A 101 11.20 -7.44 -14.45
C LEU A 101 10.52 -8.77 -14.11
N TYR A 102 9.73 -8.78 -13.04
CA TYR A 102 8.93 -9.93 -12.64
C TYR A 102 7.58 -9.90 -13.38
N PRO A 103 7.26 -10.92 -14.19
CA PRO A 103 6.12 -10.86 -15.11
C PRO A 103 4.75 -11.06 -14.44
N ASN A 104 4.72 -11.39 -13.14
CA ASN A 104 3.51 -11.68 -12.37
C ASN A 104 3.41 -10.72 -11.17
N ALA A 105 2.41 -10.93 -10.31
CA ALA A 105 2.26 -10.18 -9.07
C ALA A 105 3.45 -10.43 -8.13
N LEU A 106 4.37 -9.47 -8.02
CA LEU A 106 5.56 -9.59 -7.17
C LEU A 106 5.19 -9.78 -5.69
N MET A 107 4.11 -9.14 -5.22
CA MET A 107 3.65 -9.30 -3.85
C MET A 107 3.17 -10.71 -3.52
N GLN A 108 2.67 -11.47 -4.50
CA GLN A 108 2.37 -12.89 -4.28
C GLN A 108 3.65 -13.67 -4.00
N LYS A 109 4.72 -13.41 -4.75
CA LYS A 109 6.03 -14.01 -4.49
C LYS A 109 6.54 -13.67 -3.09
N VAL A 110 6.43 -12.40 -2.68
CA VAL A 110 6.82 -11.95 -1.33
C VAL A 110 6.03 -12.70 -0.26
N MET A 111 4.70 -12.81 -0.40
CA MET A 111 3.86 -13.52 0.57
C MET A 111 4.15 -15.02 0.64
N GLU A 112 4.45 -15.65 -0.50
CA GLU A 112 4.69 -17.09 -0.59
C GLU A 112 6.09 -17.50 -0.14
N GLU A 113 7.09 -16.62 -0.22
CA GLU A 113 8.50 -16.97 -0.04
C GLU A 113 9.23 -16.24 1.11
N CYS A 114 8.65 -15.17 1.68
CA CYS A 114 9.32 -14.38 2.70
C CYS A 114 8.63 -14.48 4.07
N SER A 115 9.43 -14.58 5.12
CA SER A 115 8.98 -14.60 6.52
C SER A 115 9.08 -13.24 7.21
N ASN A 116 9.90 -12.31 6.70
CA ASN A 116 10.19 -11.03 7.34
C ASN A 116 10.62 -9.96 6.31
N ILE A 117 10.81 -8.72 6.79
CA ILE A 117 11.22 -7.60 5.95
C ILE A 117 12.59 -7.82 5.30
N GLU A 118 13.55 -8.43 5.99
CA GLU A 118 14.88 -8.67 5.42
C GLU A 118 14.80 -9.53 4.15
N GLU A 119 14.00 -10.60 4.19
CA GLU A 119 13.78 -11.47 3.03
C GLU A 119 13.01 -10.75 1.91
N ALA A 120 11.97 -10.00 2.25
CA ALA A 120 11.23 -9.19 1.28
C ALA A 120 12.15 -8.17 0.58
N MET A 121 13.06 -7.54 1.31
CA MET A 121 14.04 -6.61 0.76
C MET A 121 15.00 -7.27 -0.23
N ARG A 122 15.36 -8.55 -0.04
CA ARG A 122 16.14 -9.30 -1.04
C ARG A 122 15.34 -9.53 -2.32
N VAL A 123 14.03 -9.73 -2.23
CA VAL A 123 13.14 -9.81 -3.39
C VAL A 123 13.11 -8.47 -4.14
N PHE A 124 12.90 -7.35 -3.44
CA PHE A 124 12.88 -6.01 -4.08
C PHE A 124 14.24 -5.51 -4.55
N ALA A 125 15.34 -6.05 -4.02
CA ALA A 125 16.69 -5.79 -4.53
C ALA A 125 16.92 -6.47 -5.88
N LYS A 126 16.24 -7.59 -6.15
CA LYS A 126 16.38 -8.37 -7.38
C LYS A 126 15.33 -8.04 -8.43
N TYR A 127 14.09 -7.77 -8.00
CA TYR A 127 12.93 -7.70 -8.87
C TYR A 127 12.18 -6.37 -8.77
N TYR A 128 11.51 -6.01 -9.86
CA TYR A 128 10.45 -5.00 -9.90
C TYR A 128 9.26 -5.53 -10.73
N CYS A 129 8.09 -4.88 -10.67
CA CYS A 129 6.93 -5.27 -11.47
C CYS A 129 6.11 -4.06 -11.96
N GLU A 130 5.25 -4.30 -12.95
CA GLU A 130 4.44 -3.28 -13.63
C GLU A 130 3.55 -2.46 -12.69
N ASP A 131 3.01 -3.07 -11.64
CA ASP A 131 2.11 -2.38 -10.71
C ASP A 131 2.82 -1.23 -9.96
N GLN A 132 4.14 -1.32 -9.75
CA GLN A 132 4.93 -0.33 -9.00
C GLN A 132 5.00 1.04 -9.70
N TYR A 133 4.70 1.13 -11.00
CA TYR A 133 4.62 2.42 -11.69
C TYR A 133 3.43 3.28 -11.25
N LYS A 134 2.40 2.68 -10.63
CA LYS A 134 1.16 3.38 -10.23
C LYS A 134 0.64 2.93 -8.86
N ALA A 135 1.44 2.17 -8.13
CA ALA A 135 1.11 1.68 -6.80
C ALA A 135 2.33 1.71 -5.91
N GLN A 136 2.07 1.70 -4.61
CA GLN A 136 3.06 1.59 -3.55
C GLN A 136 2.58 0.59 -2.52
N TYR A 137 3.51 -0.06 -1.84
CA TYR A 137 3.22 -1.11 -0.89
C TYR A 137 3.64 -0.69 0.52
N LEU A 138 2.84 -1.03 1.52
CA LEU A 138 3.29 -1.08 2.91
C LEU A 138 3.40 -2.55 3.29
N ILE A 139 4.56 -2.96 3.78
CA ILE A 139 4.84 -4.34 4.19
C ILE A 139 5.36 -4.27 5.62
N GLY A 140 4.86 -5.13 6.51
CA GLY A 140 5.30 -5.19 7.90
C GLY A 140 5.43 -6.62 8.39
N ASP A 141 6.47 -6.93 9.15
CA ASP A 141 6.71 -8.26 9.69
C ASP A 141 6.27 -8.40 11.16
N SER A 142 6.38 -9.61 11.71
CA SER A 142 6.05 -9.93 13.09
C SER A 142 7.16 -9.55 14.10
N LEU A 143 8.26 -8.94 13.63
CA LEU A 143 9.38 -8.49 14.44
C LEU A 143 9.36 -6.98 14.72
N GLY A 144 8.39 -6.25 14.17
CA GLY A 144 8.24 -4.82 14.35
C GLY A 144 8.87 -3.99 13.23
N ASN A 145 9.33 -4.62 12.14
CA ASN A 145 9.89 -3.89 11.00
C ASN A 145 8.80 -3.68 9.96
N SER A 146 8.77 -2.50 9.33
CA SER A 146 8.00 -2.27 8.13
C SER A 146 8.75 -1.40 7.13
N VAL A 147 8.34 -1.52 5.86
CA VAL A 147 8.84 -0.70 4.76
C VAL A 147 7.69 -0.25 3.87
N ILE A 148 7.82 0.96 3.35
CA ILE A 148 7.06 1.45 2.22
C ILE A 148 7.91 1.31 0.96
N VAL A 149 7.35 0.74 -0.10
CA VAL A 149 8.01 0.58 -1.41
C VAL A 149 7.34 1.51 -2.42
N GLU A 150 8.06 2.54 -2.88
CA GLU A 150 7.64 3.56 -3.83
C GLU A 150 8.58 3.55 -5.05
N GLY A 151 8.32 2.64 -5.98
CA GLY A 151 9.18 2.43 -7.13
C GLY A 151 10.64 2.14 -6.75
N ASP A 152 11.53 3.08 -7.05
CA ASP A 152 12.96 3.00 -6.69
C ASP A 152 13.27 3.33 -5.22
N ASN A 153 12.33 3.96 -4.50
CA ASN A 153 12.50 4.34 -3.11
C ASN A 153 11.94 3.27 -2.17
N ILE A 154 12.69 2.97 -1.10
CA ILE A 154 12.22 2.12 -0.01
C ILE A 154 12.43 2.86 1.31
N ILE A 155 11.35 3.03 2.07
CA ILE A 155 11.31 3.84 3.28
C ILE A 155 10.99 2.92 4.46
N SER A 156 11.99 2.67 5.32
CA SER A 156 11.78 1.92 6.56
C SER A 156 10.99 2.74 7.58
N ILE A 157 10.24 2.06 8.43
CA ILE A 157 9.58 2.65 9.60
C ILE A 157 10.55 3.49 10.44
N GLN A 158 10.06 4.63 10.90
CA GLN A 158 10.75 5.48 11.87
C GLN A 158 9.85 5.58 13.11
N GLY A 159 10.37 5.16 14.28
CA GLY A 159 9.59 5.11 15.51
C GLY A 159 8.66 3.88 15.56
N ASN A 160 7.46 4.10 16.10
CA ASN A 160 6.54 3.02 16.47
C ASN A 160 5.37 2.81 15.49
N TYR A 161 5.25 3.62 14.44
CA TYR A 161 4.20 3.43 13.43
C TYR A 161 4.62 3.90 12.05
N GLN A 162 3.94 3.40 11.01
CA GLN A 162 4.11 3.79 9.63
C GLN A 162 2.74 3.83 8.94
N ILE A 163 2.48 4.87 8.13
CA ILE A 163 1.19 5.13 7.48
C ILE A 163 1.39 5.20 5.98
N LEU A 164 0.49 4.60 5.20
CA LEU A 164 0.44 4.71 3.76
C LEU A 164 -0.93 5.23 3.31
N THR A 165 -0.93 6.26 2.46
CA THR A 165 -2.13 6.74 1.75
C THR A 165 -1.79 6.93 0.27
N ASN A 166 -2.66 7.54 -0.53
CA ASN A 166 -2.51 7.65 -1.99
C ASN A 166 -1.56 8.77 -2.47
N PHE A 167 -0.50 9.08 -1.71
CA PHE A 167 0.60 9.94 -2.14
C PHE A 167 1.93 9.27 -1.80
N TYR A 168 2.98 9.60 -2.55
CA TYR A 168 4.33 9.11 -2.29
C TYR A 168 5.00 9.96 -1.21
N GLN A 169 5.50 9.35 -0.15
CA GLN A 169 6.26 10.06 0.89
C GLN A 169 7.59 10.59 0.35
N SER A 170 8.21 9.88 -0.60
CA SER A 170 9.46 10.32 -1.24
C SER A 170 9.26 11.47 -2.23
N GLN A 171 8.08 11.58 -2.84
CA GLN A 171 7.76 12.54 -3.92
C GLN A 171 6.31 13.07 -3.78
N PRO A 172 5.98 13.78 -2.68
CA PRO A 172 4.63 14.26 -2.41
C PRO A 172 4.12 15.27 -3.45
N GLU A 173 5.03 15.95 -4.16
CA GLU A 173 4.72 16.90 -5.22
C GLU A 173 4.04 16.26 -6.45
N LEU A 174 4.12 14.93 -6.61
CA LEU A 174 3.45 14.20 -7.69
C LEU A 174 1.92 14.13 -7.52
N GLY A 175 1.41 14.48 -6.34
CA GLY A 175 -0.01 14.62 -6.07
C GLY A 175 -0.52 13.72 -4.95
N GLY A 176 -1.75 13.99 -4.49
CA GLY A 176 -2.36 13.33 -3.33
C GLY A 176 -1.93 13.93 -1.98
N TYR A 177 -0.93 14.81 -1.95
CA TYR A 177 -0.50 15.59 -0.80
C TYR A 177 -0.87 17.09 -0.99
N PRO A 178 -1.28 17.84 0.05
CA PRO A 178 -1.52 17.40 1.44
C PRO A 178 -2.68 16.41 1.54
N CYS A 179 -2.61 15.51 2.53
CA CYS A 179 -3.55 14.41 2.70
C CYS A 179 -4.14 14.41 4.12
N TRP A 180 -5.37 14.90 4.25
CA TRP A 180 -6.06 14.95 5.54
C TRP A 180 -6.22 13.57 6.21
N ARG A 181 -6.31 12.49 5.43
CA ARG A 181 -6.39 11.11 5.97
C ARG A 181 -5.10 10.70 6.65
N TYR A 182 -3.97 11.03 6.02
CA TYR A 182 -2.65 10.80 6.59
C TYR A 182 -2.48 11.61 7.87
N GLU A 183 -2.86 12.89 7.85
CA GLU A 183 -2.79 13.79 9.01
C GLU A 183 -3.63 13.24 10.18
N ILE A 184 -4.89 12.86 9.94
CA ILE A 184 -5.74 12.28 10.99
C ILE A 184 -5.17 10.95 11.51
N ALA A 185 -4.70 10.07 10.63
CA ALA A 185 -4.09 8.81 11.06
C ALA A 185 -2.84 9.07 11.91
N SER A 186 -2.01 10.03 11.52
CA SER A 186 -0.82 10.43 12.27
C SER A 186 -1.17 11.05 13.62
N ASP A 187 -2.16 11.94 13.68
CA ASP A 187 -2.61 12.54 14.94
C ASP A 187 -3.19 11.48 15.90
N MET A 188 -3.98 10.54 15.38
CA MET A 188 -4.54 9.46 16.19
C MET A 188 -3.46 8.50 16.66
N LEU A 189 -2.48 8.17 15.82
CA LEU A 189 -1.42 7.23 16.16
C LEU A 189 -0.39 7.86 17.11
N SER A 190 0.01 9.12 16.89
CA SER A 190 0.90 9.83 17.81
C SER A 190 0.33 9.92 19.22
N VAL A 191 -0.94 10.32 19.38
CA VAL A 191 -1.58 10.44 20.70
C VAL A 191 -1.69 9.09 21.43
N ASN A 192 -1.91 7.99 20.70
CA ASN A 192 -2.18 6.69 21.30
C ASN A 192 -0.97 5.76 21.35
N PHE A 193 0.10 6.05 20.60
CA PHE A 193 1.23 5.14 20.39
C PHE A 193 2.62 5.81 20.49
N ASP A 194 2.69 7.13 20.73
CA ASP A 194 3.93 7.77 21.18
C ASP A 194 4.15 7.55 22.68
N LEU A 195 5.36 7.10 23.02
CA LEU A 195 5.94 7.09 24.37
C LEU A 195 7.34 7.68 24.30
#